data_AF-F9RVK8-F1
#
_entry.id   AF-F9RVK8-F1
#
_cell.length_a   1.000
_cell.length_b   1.000
_cell.length_c   1.000
_cell.angle_alpha   90.00
_cell.angle_beta   90.00
_cell.angle_gamma   90.00
#
_symmetry.space_group_name_H-M   'P 1'
#
loop_
_entity.id
_entity.type
_entity.pdbx_description
1 polymer ?
#
loop_
_entity_poly.entity_id
_entity_poly.type
_entity_poly.pdbx_seq_one_letter_code
_entity_poly.pdbx_strand_id
1 'polypeptide(L)'
;MWSWLAVALSGFITSSACESHQRKTAVFFSAFSLLLLLVMLWSQDGLVGQLEWWISLGLVISMLADGLYISKRSQRICFASFIAAQLCYSTAFWLQLSGQVVWWLAAMLLAMGIVAFFLLLPKIDRLIFPVVIMGMVLLQLNWVTGELWLLQHTHQALLAFLGSLSLTISATLLAIHDYRQPLVAGRYLISASYLLAHSLIVASFII
;
A
#
# COMPACT_ATOMS: atom_id res chain seq x y z
N MET A 1 -15.41 5.11 -16.32
CA MET A 1 -14.28 5.13 -17.26
C MET A 1 -13.43 6.42 -17.14
N TRP A 2 -14.03 7.61 -17.17
CA TRP A 2 -13.32 8.90 -17.02
C TRP A 2 -12.58 9.10 -15.70
N SER A 3 -13.12 8.52 -14.63
CA SER A 3 -12.59 8.59 -13.27
C SER A 3 -11.28 7.79 -13.09
N TRP A 4 -11.15 6.62 -13.73
CA TRP A 4 -9.88 5.87 -13.82
C TRP A 4 -8.79 6.63 -14.58
N LEU A 5 -9.18 7.35 -15.64
CA LEU A 5 -8.27 8.22 -16.40
C LEU A 5 -7.79 9.41 -15.56
N ALA A 6 -8.66 10.00 -14.75
CA ALA A 6 -8.29 11.06 -13.81
C ALA A 6 -7.34 10.55 -12.72
N VAL A 7 -7.54 9.34 -12.19
CA VAL A 7 -6.63 8.69 -11.26
C VAL A 7 -5.27 8.43 -11.92
N ALA A 8 -5.25 7.86 -13.14
CA ALA A 8 -4.01 7.58 -13.87
C ALA A 8 -3.22 8.86 -14.22
N LEU A 9 -3.90 9.91 -14.70
CA LEU A 9 -3.28 11.22 -14.96
C LEU A 9 -2.76 11.84 -13.66
N SER A 10 -3.53 11.74 -12.57
CA SER A 10 -3.09 12.27 -11.28
C SER A 10 -1.87 11.54 -10.72
N GLY A 11 -1.81 10.23 -10.93
CA GLY A 11 -0.67 9.42 -10.53
C GLY A 11 0.57 9.70 -11.36
N PHE A 12 0.41 9.93 -12.67
CA PHE A 12 1.51 10.34 -13.53
C PHE A 12 2.10 11.70 -13.11
N ILE A 13 1.24 12.66 -12.75
CA ILE A 13 1.66 13.98 -12.26
C ILE A 13 2.32 13.86 -10.89
N THR A 14 1.83 13.00 -9.99
CA THR A 14 2.45 12.74 -8.68
C THR A 14 3.86 12.17 -8.86
N SER A 15 4.02 11.21 -9.78
CA SER A 15 5.31 10.61 -10.10
C SER A 15 6.29 11.65 -10.67
N SER A 16 5.84 12.47 -11.62
CA SER A 16 6.65 13.55 -12.23
C SER A 16 6.97 14.68 -11.24
N ALA A 17 6.05 15.04 -10.34
CA ALA A 17 6.28 16.06 -9.31
C ALA A 17 7.31 15.62 -8.25
N CYS A 18 7.42 14.30 -8.01
CA CYS A 18 8.42 13.74 -7.09
C CYS A 18 9.86 13.91 -7.64
N GLU A 19 10.02 13.97 -8.96
CA GLU A 19 11.29 14.24 -9.65
C GLU A 19 11.69 15.74 -9.56
N SER A 20 10.72 16.65 -9.59
CA SER A 20 10.94 18.11 -9.62
C SER A 20 11.38 18.76 -8.29
N HIS A 21 11.68 17.96 -7.25
CA HIS A 21 12.17 18.44 -5.94
C HIS A 21 11.23 19.39 -5.15
N GLN A 22 10.02 19.68 -5.65
CA GLN A 22 9.01 20.51 -4.97
C GLN A 22 8.16 19.68 -4.01
N ARG A 23 8.67 19.53 -2.77
CA ARG A 23 8.07 18.70 -1.72
C ARG A 23 6.60 19.01 -1.41
N LYS A 24 6.18 20.28 -1.49
CA LYS A 24 4.79 20.68 -1.20
C LYS A 24 3.81 20.22 -2.29
N THR A 25 4.22 20.27 -3.55
CA THR A 25 3.40 19.88 -4.70
C THR A 25 3.22 18.37 -4.75
N ALA A 26 4.25 17.60 -4.39
CA ALA A 26 4.16 16.14 -4.30
C ALA A 26 3.19 15.66 -3.21
N VAL A 27 3.18 16.29 -2.01
CA VAL A 27 2.18 15.97 -0.96
C VAL A 27 0.78 16.25 -1.47
N PHE A 28 0.57 17.44 -2.05
CA PHE A 28 -0.74 17.86 -2.49
C PHE A 28 -1.29 16.92 -3.56
N PHE A 29 -0.44 16.50 -4.51
CA PHE A 29 -0.86 15.60 -5.59
C PHE A 29 -1.08 14.16 -5.13
N SER A 30 -0.24 13.63 -4.23
CA SER A 30 -0.45 12.30 -3.65
C SER A 30 -1.76 12.26 -2.84
N ALA A 31 -1.96 13.25 -1.98
CA ALA A 31 -3.20 13.40 -1.23
C ALA A 31 -4.40 13.58 -2.17
N PHE A 32 -4.29 14.38 -3.23
CA PHE A 32 -5.36 14.58 -4.19
C PHE A 32 -5.72 13.29 -4.97
N SER A 33 -4.72 12.48 -5.35
CA SER A 33 -4.95 11.20 -6.02
C SER A 33 -5.66 10.19 -5.10
N LEU A 34 -5.25 10.13 -3.83
CA LEU A 34 -5.95 9.32 -2.81
C LEU A 34 -7.36 9.84 -2.53
N LEU A 35 -7.59 11.16 -2.60
CA LEU A 35 -8.90 11.77 -2.41
C LEU A 35 -9.84 11.39 -3.55
N LEU A 36 -9.35 11.42 -4.79
CA LEU A 36 -10.09 10.96 -5.97
C LEU A 36 -10.48 9.49 -5.86
N LEU A 37 -9.58 8.64 -5.37
CA LEU A 37 -9.88 7.22 -5.10
C LEU A 37 -10.97 7.06 -4.03
N LEU A 38 -10.93 7.86 -2.96
CA LEU A 38 -11.93 7.84 -1.90
C LEU A 38 -13.31 8.31 -2.40
N VAL A 39 -13.34 9.37 -3.21
CA VAL A 39 -14.57 9.87 -3.86
C VAL A 39 -15.12 8.84 -4.85
N MET A 40 -14.27 8.12 -5.59
CA MET A 40 -14.72 7.03 -6.47
C MET A 40 -15.35 5.89 -5.68
N LEU A 41 -14.76 5.51 -4.54
CA LEU A 41 -15.31 4.47 -3.67
C LEU A 41 -16.72 4.88 -3.17
N TRP A 42 -16.86 6.10 -2.67
CA TRP A 42 -18.13 6.63 -2.17
C TRP A 42 -19.18 6.95 -3.25
N SER A 43 -18.75 7.17 -4.49
CA SER A 43 -19.66 7.45 -5.62
C SER A 43 -20.33 6.20 -6.19
N GLN A 44 -20.00 5.01 -5.70
CA GLN A 44 -20.65 3.77 -6.10
C GLN A 44 -21.94 3.58 -5.29
N ASP A 45 -23.08 3.65 -5.98
CA ASP A 45 -24.38 3.36 -5.38
C ASP A 45 -24.43 1.90 -4.91
N GLY A 46 -24.58 1.69 -3.59
CA GLY A 46 -24.87 0.38 -3.00
C GLY A 46 -23.70 -0.34 -2.31
N LEU A 47 -22.49 0.25 -2.28
CA LEU A 47 -21.35 -0.38 -1.62
C LEU A 47 -21.08 0.10 -0.18
N VAL A 48 -21.92 0.95 0.42
CA VAL A 48 -21.73 1.46 1.80
C VAL A 48 -21.97 0.37 2.87
N GLY A 49 -21.09 -0.63 2.88
CA GLY A 49 -20.99 -1.69 3.87
C GLY A 49 -19.81 -1.45 4.81
N GLN A 50 -19.74 -2.25 5.86
CA GLN A 50 -18.70 -2.15 6.89
C GLN A 50 -17.27 -2.21 6.30
N LEU A 51 -17.08 -2.90 5.17
CA LEU A 51 -15.82 -3.10 4.46
C LEU A 51 -15.27 -1.80 3.83
N GLU A 52 -16.11 -1.04 3.14
CA GLU A 52 -15.69 0.22 2.51
C GLU A 52 -15.29 1.26 3.53
N TRP A 53 -15.94 1.24 4.69
CA TRP A 53 -15.60 2.14 5.78
C TRP A 53 -14.16 1.91 6.23
N TRP A 54 -13.74 0.65 6.42
CA TRP A 54 -12.34 0.31 6.77
C TRP A 54 -11.33 0.73 5.70
N ILE A 55 -11.69 0.60 4.42
CA ILE A 55 -10.82 1.00 3.30
C ILE A 55 -10.69 2.51 3.24
N SER A 56 -11.81 3.23 3.38
CA SER A 56 -11.80 4.70 3.42
C SER A 56 -10.95 5.21 4.59
N LEU A 57 -11.03 4.54 5.75
CA LEU A 57 -10.23 4.84 6.93
C LEU A 57 -8.74 4.57 6.67
N GLY A 58 -8.42 3.47 5.99
CA GLY A 58 -7.07 3.17 5.50
C GLY A 58 -6.52 4.24 4.56
N LEU A 59 -7.33 4.71 3.58
CA LEU A 59 -6.94 5.78 2.66
C LEU A 59 -6.68 7.11 3.38
N VAL A 60 -7.53 7.49 4.34
CA VAL A 60 -7.36 8.71 5.13
C VAL A 60 -6.09 8.64 5.98
N ILE A 61 -5.81 7.49 6.59
CA ILE A 61 -4.56 7.29 7.34
C ILE A 61 -3.34 7.36 6.40
N SER A 62 -3.42 6.77 5.20
CA SER A 62 -2.38 6.87 4.18
C SER A 62 -2.11 8.31 3.74
N MET A 63 -3.15 9.14 3.58
CA MET A 63 -2.98 10.57 3.29
C MET A 63 -2.21 11.31 4.39
N LEU A 64 -2.52 11.02 5.66
CA LEU A 64 -1.81 11.58 6.79
C LEU A 64 -0.35 11.10 6.83
N ALA A 65 -0.11 9.82 6.50
CA ALA A 65 1.23 9.24 6.42
C ALA A 65 2.11 9.95 5.38
N ASP A 66 1.59 10.21 4.18
CA ASP A 66 2.31 10.95 3.12
C ASP A 66 2.67 12.38 3.55
N GLY A 67 1.74 13.07 4.21
CA GLY A 67 1.98 14.40 4.77
C GLY A 67 3.10 14.42 5.82
N LEU A 68 3.10 13.42 6.70
CA LEU A 68 4.13 13.26 7.74
C LEU A 68 5.49 12.85 7.17
N TYR A 69 5.50 11.98 6.15
CA TYR A 69 6.71 11.53 5.45
C TYR A 69 7.48 12.70 4.86
N ILE A 70 6.77 13.57 4.13
CA ILE A 70 7.38 14.69 3.42
C ILE A 70 7.73 15.85 4.36
N SER A 71 6.97 16.05 5.44
CA SER A 71 7.31 17.03 6.47
C SER A 71 8.59 16.69 7.23
N LYS A 72 9.17 15.47 7.07
CA LYS A 72 10.35 14.96 7.80
C LYS A 72 10.28 15.11 9.33
N ARG A 73 9.09 15.38 9.89
CA ARG A 73 8.94 15.80 11.29
C ARG A 73 9.14 14.66 12.27
N SER A 74 8.78 13.43 11.88
CA SER A 74 9.06 12.21 12.65
C SER A 74 8.88 10.96 11.79
N GLN A 75 10.00 10.36 11.34
CA GLN A 75 9.97 9.11 10.57
C GLN A 75 9.21 8.00 11.33
N ARG A 76 9.35 7.90 12.66
CA ARG A 76 8.63 6.88 13.47
C ARG A 76 7.11 7.00 13.38
N ILE A 77 6.56 8.21 13.43
CA ILE A 77 5.11 8.45 13.38
C ILE A 77 4.60 8.15 11.96
N CYS A 78 5.36 8.54 10.93
CA CYS A 78 5.06 8.20 9.55
C CYS A 78 4.99 6.68 9.34
N PHE A 79 5.97 5.92 9.84
CA PHE A 79 5.94 4.46 9.77
C PHE A 79 4.75 3.87 10.53
N ALA A 80 4.44 4.40 11.72
CA ALA A 80 3.29 3.97 12.48
C ALA A 80 1.96 4.22 11.74
N SER A 81 1.82 5.34 11.03
CA SER A 81 0.63 5.61 10.20
C SER A 81 0.56 4.67 8.98
N PHE A 82 1.67 4.37 8.33
CA PHE A 82 1.69 3.39 7.23
C PHE A 82 1.24 2.00 7.71
N ILE A 83 1.76 1.56 8.86
CA ILE A 83 1.35 0.30 9.49
C ILE A 83 -0.14 0.32 9.83
N ALA A 84 -0.64 1.42 10.41
CA ALA A 84 -2.06 1.55 10.76
C ALA A 84 -2.97 1.49 9.52
N ALA A 85 -2.56 2.09 8.40
CA ALA A 85 -3.30 2.01 7.14
C ALA A 85 -3.34 0.56 6.61
N GLN A 86 -2.20 -0.13 6.61
CA GLN A 86 -2.11 -1.53 6.18
C GLN A 86 -2.93 -2.47 7.06
N LEU A 87 -2.95 -2.23 8.39
CA LEU A 87 -3.81 -2.97 9.31
C LEU A 87 -5.29 -2.73 9.02
N CYS A 88 -5.71 -1.50 8.71
CA CYS A 88 -7.10 -1.23 8.30
C CYS A 88 -7.47 -2.01 7.04
N TYR A 89 -6.61 -2.02 6.02
CA TYR A 89 -6.84 -2.83 4.82
C TYR A 89 -6.91 -4.32 5.16
N SER A 90 -5.99 -4.82 5.99
CA SER A 90 -5.99 -6.22 6.41
C SER A 90 -7.27 -6.60 7.14
N THR A 91 -7.79 -5.75 8.04
CA THR A 91 -9.07 -5.99 8.72
C THR A 91 -10.26 -6.01 7.76
N ALA A 92 -10.26 -5.17 6.72
CA ALA A 92 -11.30 -5.18 5.71
C ALA A 92 -11.34 -6.53 4.97
N PHE A 93 -10.19 -7.02 4.51
CA PHE A 93 -10.14 -8.30 3.81
C PHE A 93 -10.37 -9.50 4.74
N TRP A 94 -9.99 -9.41 6.01
CA TRP A 94 -10.29 -10.45 7.00
C TRP A 94 -11.80 -10.62 7.22
N LEU A 95 -12.55 -9.53 7.19
CA LEU A 95 -14.02 -9.57 7.30
C LEU A 95 -14.68 -10.20 6.05
N GLN A 96 -14.02 -10.17 4.89
CA GLN A 96 -14.47 -10.88 3.68
C GLN A 96 -14.08 -12.36 3.66
N LEU A 97 -13.11 -12.77 4.48
CA LEU A 97 -12.63 -14.14 4.55
C LEU A 97 -13.60 -15.02 5.33
N SER A 98 -14.38 -15.82 4.61
CA SER A 98 -15.22 -16.88 5.16
C SER A 98 -14.84 -18.21 4.52
N GLY A 99 -13.97 -18.99 5.15
CA GLY A 99 -13.54 -20.27 4.58
C GLY A 99 -12.40 -20.95 5.33
N GLN A 100 -11.94 -22.07 4.78
CA GLN A 100 -10.78 -22.80 5.30
C GLN A 100 -9.48 -22.10 4.91
N VAL A 101 -8.63 -21.89 5.90
CA VAL A 101 -7.32 -21.23 5.78
C VAL A 101 -6.31 -22.15 5.10
N VAL A 102 -5.59 -21.62 4.12
CA VAL A 102 -4.63 -22.35 3.28
C VAL A 102 -3.21 -22.10 3.79
N TRP A 103 -2.73 -23.01 4.63
CA TRP A 103 -1.44 -22.88 5.32
C TRP A 103 -0.21 -22.88 4.40
N TRP A 104 -0.27 -23.49 3.22
CA TRP A 104 0.89 -23.55 2.32
C TRP A 104 1.25 -22.17 1.75
N LEU A 105 0.24 -21.33 1.47
CA LEU A 105 0.45 -19.97 0.98
C LEU A 105 1.14 -19.11 2.04
N ALA A 106 0.64 -19.20 3.28
CA ALA A 106 1.24 -18.53 4.43
C ALA A 106 2.72 -18.94 4.61
N ALA A 107 3.02 -20.24 4.52
CA ALA A 107 4.38 -20.75 4.64
C ALA A 107 5.31 -20.23 3.53
N MET A 108 4.85 -20.17 2.27
CA MET A 108 5.65 -19.62 1.16
C MET A 108 5.91 -18.13 1.32
N LEU A 109 4.88 -17.34 1.69
CA LEU A 109 5.03 -15.91 1.96
C LEU A 109 5.99 -15.66 3.13
N LEU A 110 5.90 -16.47 4.19
CA LEU A 110 6.79 -16.39 5.34
C LEU A 110 8.25 -16.69 4.95
N ALA A 111 8.49 -17.74 4.16
CA ALA A 111 9.81 -18.06 3.64
C ALA A 111 10.39 -16.91 2.79
N MET A 112 9.59 -16.34 1.88
CA MET A 112 10.00 -15.19 1.06
C MET A 112 10.29 -13.95 1.91
N GLY A 113 9.46 -13.68 2.93
CA GLY A 113 9.66 -12.60 3.88
C GLY A 113 10.94 -12.74 4.69
N ILE A 114 11.27 -13.95 5.15
CA ILE A 114 12.52 -14.25 5.84
C ILE A 114 13.73 -14.01 4.93
N VAL A 115 13.68 -14.50 3.68
CA VAL A 115 14.77 -14.29 2.71
C VAL A 115 14.98 -12.79 2.44
N ALA A 116 13.89 -12.04 2.21
CA ALA A 116 13.96 -10.59 2.04
C ALA A 116 14.54 -9.89 3.28
N PHE A 117 14.14 -10.32 4.48
CA PHE A 117 14.67 -9.80 5.73
C PHE A 117 16.18 -10.05 5.88
N PHE A 118 16.66 -11.27 5.60
CA PHE A 118 18.09 -11.59 5.65
C PHE A 118 18.92 -10.79 4.63
N LEU A 119 18.37 -10.53 3.44
CA LEU A 119 19.03 -9.67 2.43
C LEU A 119 19.15 -8.21 2.87
N LEU A 120 18.20 -7.75 3.69
CA LEU A 120 18.14 -6.39 4.24
C LEU A 120 18.93 -6.26 5.56
N LEU A 121 19.04 -7.33 6.36
CA LEU A 121 19.73 -7.39 7.65
C LEU A 121 21.14 -6.78 7.66
N PRO A 122 22.07 -7.11 6.73
CA PRO A 122 23.44 -6.58 6.77
C PRO A 122 23.54 -5.07 6.53
N LYS A 123 22.42 -4.39 6.23
CA LYS A 123 22.38 -2.99 5.80
C LYS A 123 21.57 -2.08 6.75
N ILE A 124 20.79 -2.65 7.66
CA ILE A 124 19.82 -1.90 8.50
C ILE A 124 20.15 -2.10 9.97
N ASP A 125 21.38 -1.79 10.41
CA ASP A 125 21.84 -2.13 11.78
C ASP A 125 21.10 -1.35 12.90
N ARG A 126 20.57 -0.14 12.59
CA ARG A 126 19.99 0.76 13.61
C ARG A 126 18.45 0.84 13.60
N LEU A 127 17.78 0.37 12.55
CA LEU A 127 16.34 0.53 12.32
C LEU A 127 15.65 -0.79 11.92
N ILE A 128 16.18 -1.91 12.41
CA ILE A 128 15.62 -3.26 12.20
C ILE A 128 14.15 -3.30 12.64
N PHE A 129 13.83 -2.70 13.78
CA PHE A 129 12.53 -2.85 14.42
C PHE A 129 11.36 -2.30 13.58
N PRO A 130 11.38 -1.05 13.08
CA PRO A 130 10.36 -0.56 12.14
C PRO A 130 10.23 -1.40 10.86
N VAL A 131 11.35 -1.86 10.31
CA VAL A 131 11.37 -2.61 9.04
C VAL A 131 10.75 -4.00 9.22
N VAL A 132 11.06 -4.69 10.33
CA VAL A 132 10.45 -5.99 10.66
C VAL A 132 8.95 -5.85 10.84
N ILE A 133 8.49 -4.86 11.61
CA ILE A 133 7.04 -4.67 11.86
C ILE A 133 6.31 -4.39 10.55
N MET A 134 6.84 -3.48 9.71
CA MET A 134 6.24 -3.18 8.42
C MET A 134 6.22 -4.41 7.50
N GLY A 135 7.31 -5.19 7.49
CA GLY A 135 7.40 -6.44 6.74
C GLY A 135 6.35 -7.46 7.21
N MET A 136 6.18 -7.64 8.52
CA MET A 136 5.18 -8.56 9.09
C MET A 136 3.75 -8.15 8.70
N VAL A 137 3.42 -6.86 8.77
CA VAL A 137 2.08 -6.37 8.43
C VAL A 137 1.79 -6.51 6.93
N LEU A 138 2.78 -6.25 6.07
CA LEU A 138 2.67 -6.50 4.63
C LEU A 138 2.51 -7.99 4.31
N LEU A 139 3.24 -8.85 5.02
CA LEU A 139 3.15 -10.30 4.86
C LEU A 139 1.75 -10.80 5.27
N GLN A 140 1.22 -10.29 6.38
CA GLN A 140 -0.16 -10.54 6.78
C GLN A 140 -1.15 -10.06 5.71
N LEU A 141 -1.00 -8.84 5.19
CA LEU A 141 -1.88 -8.32 4.15
C LEU A 141 -1.85 -9.18 2.87
N ASN A 142 -0.67 -9.56 2.38
CA ASN A 142 -0.52 -10.44 1.22
C ASN A 142 -1.11 -11.83 1.44
N TRP A 143 -1.00 -12.35 2.66
CA TRP A 143 -1.60 -13.64 2.98
C TRP A 143 -3.12 -13.55 2.90
N VAL A 144 -3.72 -12.56 3.56
CA VAL A 144 -5.17 -12.37 3.61
C VAL A 144 -5.76 -12.15 2.20
N THR A 145 -5.15 -11.28 1.39
CA THR A 145 -5.61 -11.04 0.01
C THR A 145 -5.37 -12.25 -0.91
N GLY A 146 -4.27 -12.97 -0.73
CA GLY A 146 -3.98 -14.18 -1.50
C GLY A 146 -4.92 -15.33 -1.13
N GLU A 147 -5.29 -15.44 0.15
CA GLU A 147 -6.24 -16.44 0.62
C GLU A 147 -7.66 -16.13 0.14
N LEU A 148 -8.05 -14.85 0.13
CA LEU A 148 -9.29 -14.39 -0.50
C LEU A 148 -9.35 -14.79 -1.98
N TRP A 149 -8.23 -14.64 -2.71
CA TRP A 149 -8.15 -15.05 -4.12
C TRP A 149 -8.26 -16.56 -4.30
N LEU A 150 -7.60 -17.35 -3.45
CA LEU A 150 -7.70 -18.81 -3.47
C LEU A 150 -9.09 -19.34 -3.13
N LEU A 151 -9.87 -18.63 -2.31
CA LEU A 151 -11.21 -19.06 -1.92
C LEU A 151 -12.29 -18.62 -2.92
N GLN A 152 -12.24 -17.36 -3.37
CA GLN A 152 -13.32 -16.78 -4.17
C GLN A 152 -13.08 -16.91 -5.68
N HIS A 153 -11.82 -17.02 -6.12
CA HIS A 153 -11.43 -17.06 -7.54
C HIS A 153 -12.06 -15.94 -8.40
N THR A 154 -12.39 -14.81 -7.78
CA THR A 154 -12.96 -13.64 -8.44
C THR A 154 -11.87 -12.70 -8.95
N HIS A 155 -12.21 -11.93 -10.00
CA HIS A 155 -11.33 -10.88 -10.50
C HIS A 155 -11.04 -9.82 -9.45
N GLN A 156 -12.01 -9.54 -8.57
CA GLN A 156 -11.86 -8.67 -7.40
C GLN A 156 -10.70 -9.10 -6.51
N ALA A 157 -10.74 -10.34 -6.00
CA ALA A 157 -9.72 -10.84 -5.09
C ALA A 157 -8.32 -10.89 -5.75
N LEU A 158 -8.26 -11.12 -7.06
CA LEU A 158 -6.99 -11.04 -7.82
C LEU A 158 -6.43 -9.62 -7.83
N LEU A 159 -7.26 -8.60 -8.05
CA LEU A 159 -6.84 -7.20 -8.03
C LEU A 159 -6.35 -6.79 -6.63
N ALA A 160 -7.03 -7.23 -5.56
CA ALA A 160 -6.58 -7.00 -4.19
C ALA A 160 -5.19 -7.63 -3.92
N PHE A 161 -4.97 -8.86 -4.39
CA PHE A 161 -3.69 -9.55 -4.25
C PHE A 161 -2.56 -8.87 -5.04
N LEU A 162 -2.82 -8.46 -6.28
CA LEU A 162 -1.85 -7.68 -7.06
C LEU A 162 -1.56 -6.32 -6.40
N GLY A 163 -2.59 -5.69 -5.81
CA GLY A 163 -2.45 -4.45 -5.04
C GLY A 163 -1.54 -4.62 -3.82
N SER A 164 -1.75 -5.66 -3.01
CA SER A 164 -0.90 -5.91 -1.83
C SER A 164 0.55 -6.26 -2.21
N LEU A 165 0.76 -6.99 -3.31
CA LEU A 165 2.09 -7.27 -3.85
C LEU A 165 2.80 -5.99 -4.29
N SER A 166 2.10 -5.11 -5.02
CA SER A 166 2.65 -3.81 -5.44
C SER A 166 2.99 -2.91 -4.23
N LEU A 167 2.16 -2.93 -3.17
CA LEU A 167 2.46 -2.25 -1.90
C LEU A 167 3.75 -2.79 -1.27
N THR A 168 3.97 -4.10 -1.33
CA THR A 168 5.16 -4.75 -0.77
C THR A 168 6.42 -4.39 -1.56
N ILE A 169 6.32 -4.33 -2.89
CA ILE A 169 7.41 -3.86 -3.77
C ILE A 169 7.73 -2.38 -3.47
N SER A 170 6.71 -1.53 -3.33
CA SER A 170 6.91 -0.12 -2.98
C SER A 170 7.61 0.04 -1.61
N ALA A 171 7.18 -0.72 -0.60
CA ALA A 171 7.77 -0.67 0.74
C ALA A 171 9.21 -1.19 0.79
N THR A 172 9.53 -2.25 0.03
CA THR A 172 10.90 -2.76 -0.09
C THR A 172 11.80 -1.77 -0.84
N LEU A 173 11.31 -1.14 -1.90
CA LEU A 173 12.02 -0.06 -2.60
C LEU A 173 12.26 1.16 -1.69
N LEU A 174 11.27 1.54 -0.88
CA LEU A 174 11.40 2.60 0.13
C LEU A 174 12.49 2.26 1.15
N ALA A 175 12.49 1.03 1.67
CA ALA A 175 13.53 0.57 2.59
C ALA A 175 14.93 0.59 1.95
N ILE A 176 15.04 0.21 0.67
CA ILE A 176 16.32 0.27 -0.05
C ILE A 176 16.78 1.72 -0.29
N HIS A 177 15.87 2.62 -0.67
CA HIS A 177 16.18 4.02 -0.96
C HIS A 177 16.60 4.80 0.29
N ASP A 178 15.85 4.65 1.39
CA ASP A 178 16.11 5.39 2.63
C ASP A 178 17.30 4.83 3.42
N TYR A 179 17.57 3.51 3.36
CA TYR A 179 18.59 2.87 4.20
C TYR A 179 19.84 2.39 3.47
N ARG A 180 19.79 2.11 2.16
CA ARG A 180 20.93 1.57 1.42
C ARG A 180 21.69 2.67 0.68
N GLN A 181 21.07 3.25 -0.34
CA GLN A 181 21.64 4.33 -1.15
C GLN A 181 20.48 5.12 -1.81
N PRO A 182 20.57 6.46 -1.89
CA PRO A 182 19.57 7.25 -2.57
C PRO A 182 19.60 6.96 -4.07
N LEU A 183 18.71 6.08 -4.53
CA LEU A 183 18.44 5.84 -5.95
C LEU A 183 17.99 7.15 -6.60
N VAL A 184 18.68 7.60 -7.64
CA VAL A 184 18.42 8.88 -8.34
C VAL A 184 16.98 8.99 -8.87
N ALA A 185 16.36 7.86 -9.24
CA ALA A 185 14.95 7.76 -9.63
C ALA A 185 14.07 6.97 -8.64
N GLY A 186 14.58 6.64 -7.45
CA GLY A 186 13.89 5.75 -6.50
C GLY A 186 12.56 6.31 -6.02
N ARG A 187 12.49 7.62 -5.75
CA ARG A 187 11.25 8.28 -5.29
C ARG A 187 10.15 8.28 -6.35
N TYR A 188 10.49 8.31 -7.64
CA TYR A 188 9.52 8.15 -8.73
C TYR A 188 8.93 6.74 -8.70
N LEU A 189 9.79 5.72 -8.67
CA LEU A 189 9.36 4.32 -8.72
C LEU A 189 8.56 3.91 -7.48
N ILE A 190 8.98 4.37 -6.29
CA ILE A 190 8.26 4.12 -5.02
C ILE A 190 6.85 4.72 -5.08
N SER A 191 6.73 5.99 -5.50
CA SER A 191 5.45 6.69 -5.57
C SER A 191 4.54 6.08 -6.63
N ALA A 192 5.09 5.69 -7.78
CA ALA A 192 4.35 5.03 -8.85
C ALA A 192 3.79 3.67 -8.40
N SER A 193 4.62 2.82 -7.80
CA SER A 193 4.18 1.52 -7.27
C SER A 193 3.17 1.67 -6.14
N TYR A 194 3.33 2.69 -5.28
CA TYR A 194 2.42 2.97 -4.17
C TYR A 194 1.02 3.36 -4.65
N LEU A 195 0.96 4.24 -5.64
CA LEU A 195 -0.30 4.71 -6.21
C LEU A 195 -0.98 3.63 -7.04
N LEU A 196 -0.19 2.86 -7.79
CA LEU A 196 -0.66 1.66 -8.50
C LEU A 196 -1.22 0.62 -7.52
N ALA A 197 -0.63 0.48 -6.34
CA ALA A 197 -1.12 -0.44 -5.33
C ALA A 197 -2.46 0.01 -4.74
N HIS A 198 -2.60 1.30 -4.42
CA HIS A 198 -3.85 1.86 -3.92
C HIS A 198 -4.96 1.83 -4.97
N SER A 199 -4.63 2.09 -6.24
CA SER A 199 -5.61 2.00 -7.33
C SER A 199 -6.09 0.56 -7.55
N LEU A 200 -5.21 -0.44 -7.47
CA LEU A 200 -5.58 -1.86 -7.54
C LEU A 200 -6.46 -2.30 -6.36
N ILE A 201 -6.15 -1.87 -5.14
CA ILE A 201 -6.96 -2.18 -3.96
C ILE A 201 -8.36 -1.59 -4.11
N VAL A 202 -8.48 -0.34 -4.55
CA VAL A 202 -9.79 0.28 -4.79
C VAL A 202 -10.49 -0.35 -6.00
N ALA A 203 -9.75 -0.77 -7.04
CA ALA A 203 -10.28 -1.51 -8.18
C ALA A 203 -11.02 -2.79 -7.74
N SER A 204 -10.42 -3.51 -6.78
CA SER A 204 -10.97 -4.75 -6.24
C SER A 204 -12.37 -4.58 -5.63
N PHE A 205 -12.75 -3.39 -5.20
CA PHE A 205 -14.08 -3.14 -4.63
C PHE A 205 -15.08 -2.59 -5.65
N ILE A 206 -14.57 -2.10 -6.78
CA ILE A 206 -15.34 -1.36 -7.79
C ILE A 206 -15.78 -2.25 -8.97
N ILE A 207 -14.93 -3.20 -9.38
CA ILE A 207 -15.07 -4.03 -10.58
C ILE A 207 -15.59 -5.40 -10.20
#